data_AF-A0A9E5S724-F1
#
_entry.id   AF-A0A9E5S724-F1
#
_cell.length_a   1.000
_cell.length_b   1.000
_cell.length_c   1.000
_cell.angle_alpha   90.00
_cell.angle_beta   90.00
_cell.angle_gamma   90.00
#
_symmetry.space_group_name_H-M   'P 1'
#
loop_
_entity.id
_entity.type
_entity.pdbx_description
1 polymer ?
#
loop_
_entity_poly.entity_id
_entity_poly.type
_entity_poly.pdbx_seq_one_letter_code
_entity_poly.pdbx_strand_id
1 'polypeptide(L)'
;MKKTEINNKIRTAVDHSVPDVLDSILSRCEEHRERGILMNTTHIKKPRWTKTLSRIAAVLVLVAVGISGYFVYGAQAVDSVISFEVNPNLEIKINKNEKVLDVIPLNDEARDVIGNMKFKNTDLEMAVNALIGSMLKNGYINDMQNSILVSVENKNEAKRTELGQRLRAEIMALLKAGSIDGAVLSQSLSDDDDVKTVATENEITRGKAQIILQLVSENPKYTVEELAKLSINELNILIGARHIKLENTSIEGTASTKVFIGKDNAVKIALDHAGVTASEARDLEVELEYDDGRWIYEVEFKANNKEYDYDIKALTGKILSADQDDDDDDDPTLSTYIGKDNAVKAALNHAGVSASAIRDLEVELDKDDGRWIYEVEFKANGFEYDYDIDALTGK
;
A
#
# COMPACT_ATOMS: atom_id res chain seq x y z
N MET A 1 -11.98 21.22 37.53
CA MET A 1 -10.96 22.28 37.72
C MET A 1 -10.93 23.16 36.48
N LYS A 2 -10.97 24.49 36.63
CA LYS A 2 -11.00 25.41 35.47
C LYS A 2 -9.59 25.48 34.84
N LYS A 3 -9.51 25.52 33.51
CA LYS A 3 -8.26 25.55 32.70
C LYS A 3 -7.26 26.62 33.17
N THR A 4 -7.77 27.71 33.74
CA THR A 4 -6.99 28.83 34.31
C THR A 4 -6.20 28.45 35.58
N GLU A 5 -6.73 27.57 36.44
CA GLU A 5 -6.03 27.13 37.65
C GLU A 5 -4.88 26.18 37.33
N ILE A 6 -5.03 25.36 36.28
CA ILE A 6 -3.98 24.44 35.82
C ILE A 6 -2.82 25.23 35.21
N ASN A 7 -3.12 26.24 34.37
CA ASN A 7 -2.09 27.10 33.78
C ASN A 7 -1.32 27.91 34.84
N ASN A 8 -2.00 28.40 35.87
CA ASN A 8 -1.32 29.10 36.96
C ASN A 8 -0.41 28.17 37.77
N LYS A 9 -0.85 26.93 38.05
CA LYS A 9 0.00 25.94 38.76
C LYS A 9 1.21 25.51 37.93
N ILE A 10 1.06 25.34 36.62
CA ILE A 10 2.18 25.01 35.71
C ILE A 10 3.18 26.17 35.64
N ARG A 11 2.69 27.41 35.51
CA ARG A 11 3.56 28.60 35.49
C ARG A 11 4.32 28.78 36.81
N THR A 12 3.64 28.62 37.95
CA THR A 12 4.30 28.68 39.27
C THR A 12 5.32 27.56 39.45
N ALA A 13 5.09 26.36 38.92
CA ALA A 13 6.06 25.26 38.97
C ALA A 13 7.30 25.53 38.09
N VAL A 14 7.13 26.17 36.93
CA VAL A 14 8.24 26.54 36.04
C VAL A 14 9.08 27.68 36.63
N ASP A 15 8.44 28.71 37.20
CA ASP A 15 9.13 29.86 37.81
C ASP A 15 9.96 29.47 39.06
N HIS A 16 9.63 28.36 39.74
CA HIS A 16 10.39 27.86 40.91
C HIS A 16 11.42 26.77 40.58
N SER A 17 11.51 26.30 39.33
CA SER A 17 12.37 25.18 38.94
C SER A 17 13.74 25.59 38.38
N VAL A 18 14.00 26.90 38.21
CA VAL A 18 15.28 27.42 37.72
C VAL A 18 15.83 28.43 38.73
N PRO A 19 16.89 28.09 39.49
CA PRO A 19 17.51 29.05 40.38
C PRO A 19 18.27 30.11 39.56
N ASP A 20 18.08 31.39 39.89
CA ASP A 20 18.87 32.48 39.33
C ASP A 20 20.29 32.45 39.93
N VAL A 21 21.21 31.85 39.19
CA VAL A 21 22.61 31.62 39.61
C VAL A 21 23.59 32.56 38.93
N LEU A 22 23.12 33.54 38.15
CA LEU A 22 23.95 34.44 37.34
C LEU A 22 24.91 35.25 38.22
N ASP A 23 24.42 35.80 39.33
CA ASP A 23 25.24 36.58 40.26
C ASP A 23 26.26 35.71 41.02
N SER A 24 25.92 34.45 41.30
CA SER A 24 26.87 33.52 41.94
C SER A 24 28.02 33.11 41.02
N ILE A 25 27.76 33.06 39.71
CA ILE A 25 28.76 32.75 38.68
C ILE A 25 29.65 33.98 38.43
N LEU A 26 29.08 35.18 38.40
CA LEU A 26 29.84 36.42 38.26
C LEU A 26 30.77 36.66 39.47
N SER A 27 30.29 36.41 40.69
CA SER A 27 31.08 36.53 41.92
C SER A 27 32.26 35.54 41.96
N ARG A 28 32.08 34.30 41.48
CA ARG A 28 33.16 33.28 41.41
C ARG A 28 34.23 33.55 40.36
N CYS A 29 33.98 34.45 39.41
CA CYS A 29 34.98 34.87 38.41
C CYS A 29 35.85 36.04 38.89
N GLU A 30 35.40 36.84 39.86
CA GLU A 30 36.19 37.96 40.42
C GLU A 30 37.11 37.52 41.57
N GLU A 31 36.73 36.50 42.33
CA GLU A 31 37.47 36.03 43.53
C GLU A 31 38.80 35.29 43.21
N HIS A 32 39.03 34.90 41.95
CA HIS A 32 40.27 34.24 41.52
C HIS A 32 41.32 35.19 40.92
N ARG A 33 41.11 36.52 41.00
CA ARG A 33 42.06 37.51 40.47
C ARG A 33 43.04 38.09 41.50
N GLU A 34 42.97 37.69 42.77
CA GLU A 34 43.89 38.12 43.83
C GLU A 34 44.56 36.94 44.58
N ARG A 35 45.40 36.17 43.88
CA ARG A 35 46.55 35.48 44.51
C ARG A 35 47.76 35.64 43.61
N GLY A 36 48.59 36.61 43.98
CA GLY A 36 49.79 36.99 43.24
C GLY A 36 50.85 35.89 43.22
N ILE A 37 51.41 35.66 42.04
CA ILE A 37 52.76 35.13 41.88
C ILE A 37 53.65 36.35 41.60
N LEU A 38 54.55 36.64 42.52
CA LEU A 38 55.64 37.59 42.35
C LEU A 38 56.52 37.12 41.18
N MET A 39 56.48 37.84 40.06
CA MET A 39 57.46 37.66 38.99
C MET A 39 58.19 38.98 38.80
N ASN A 40 59.43 38.97 39.27
CA ASN A 40 60.37 40.06 39.12
C ASN A 40 60.88 40.04 37.68
N THR A 41 60.50 41.02 36.87
CA THR A 41 61.05 41.19 35.52
C THR A 41 61.45 42.64 35.28
N THR A 42 62.72 42.79 34.98
CA THR A 42 63.49 43.99 34.66
C THR A 42 62.81 44.89 33.62
N HIS A 43 62.85 46.20 33.90
CA HIS A 43 62.37 47.25 33.01
C HIS A 43 63.14 47.28 31.67
N ILE A 44 62.46 46.96 30.57
CA ILE A 44 62.87 47.33 29.21
C ILE A 44 61.77 48.22 28.61
N LYS A 45 62.13 49.44 28.23
CA LYS A 45 61.22 50.40 27.56
C LYS A 45 61.19 50.14 26.04
N LYS A 46 59.98 50.27 25.44
CA LYS A 46 59.60 50.58 24.02
C LYS A 46 58.87 49.44 23.25
N PRO A 47 58.16 49.70 22.13
CA PRO A 47 57.46 50.92 21.69
C PRO A 47 55.95 50.67 21.42
N ARG A 48 55.23 51.75 21.13
CA ARG A 48 53.77 51.89 21.22
C ARG A 48 52.98 51.43 19.97
N TRP A 49 53.29 50.26 19.38
CA TRP A 49 52.64 49.86 18.10
C TRP A 49 52.06 48.43 17.97
N THR A 50 52.03 47.59 19.00
CA THR A 50 51.53 46.19 18.85
C THR A 50 50.07 45.95 19.22
N LYS A 51 49.22 46.99 19.36
CA LYS A 51 47.80 46.79 19.71
C LYS A 51 46.88 46.38 18.53
N THR A 52 47.43 46.03 17.37
CA THR A 52 46.62 45.71 16.17
C THR A 52 46.68 44.24 15.72
N LEU A 53 47.64 43.44 16.17
CA LEU A 53 47.77 42.03 15.74
C LEU A 53 47.06 41.01 16.65
N SER A 54 46.86 41.32 17.93
CA SER A 54 46.17 40.42 18.88
C SER A 54 44.65 40.34 18.67
N ARG A 55 44.06 41.27 17.90
CA ARG A 55 42.62 41.28 17.59
C ARG A 55 42.26 40.41 16.38
N ILE A 56 43.22 40.10 15.50
CA ILE A 56 42.97 39.29 14.29
C ILE A 56 42.95 37.79 14.62
N ALA A 57 43.79 37.34 15.56
CA ALA A 57 43.84 35.93 15.97
C ALA A 57 42.59 35.45 16.73
N ALA A 58 42.02 36.29 17.61
CA ALA A 58 40.80 35.94 18.36
C ALA A 58 39.55 35.88 17.47
N VAL A 59 39.48 36.74 16.44
CA VAL A 59 38.40 36.72 15.44
C VAL A 59 38.52 35.50 14.54
N LEU A 60 39.73 35.10 14.13
CA LEU A 60 39.94 33.88 13.33
C LEU A 60 39.64 32.60 14.11
N VAL A 61 39.89 32.55 15.42
CA VAL A 61 39.50 31.39 16.26
C VAL A 61 38.00 31.35 16.49
N LEU A 62 37.32 32.48 16.71
CA LEU A 62 35.85 32.52 16.83
C LEU A 62 35.13 32.26 15.50
N VAL A 63 35.72 32.67 14.37
CA VAL A 63 35.24 32.32 13.03
C VAL A 63 35.53 30.85 12.73
N ALA A 64 36.70 30.32 13.08
CA ALA A 64 37.00 28.89 12.91
C ALA A 64 36.14 28.01 13.81
N VAL A 65 35.88 28.38 15.07
CA VAL A 65 34.98 27.69 16.02
C VAL A 65 33.50 27.92 15.69
N GLY A 66 33.15 29.07 15.13
CA GLY A 66 31.80 29.36 14.63
C GLY A 66 31.49 28.62 13.33
N ILE A 67 32.47 28.51 12.42
CA ILE A 67 32.39 27.72 11.19
C ILE A 67 32.42 26.23 11.53
N SER A 68 33.37 25.75 12.32
CA SER A 68 33.41 24.33 12.75
C SER A 68 32.24 23.97 13.67
N GLY A 69 31.77 24.89 14.52
CA GLY A 69 30.55 24.75 15.29
C GLY A 69 29.31 24.69 14.40
N TYR A 70 29.16 25.58 13.42
CA TYR A 70 28.08 25.52 12.43
C TYR A 70 28.10 24.21 11.63
N PHE A 71 29.28 23.71 11.25
CA PHE A 71 29.44 22.41 10.60
C PHE A 71 29.11 21.23 11.53
N VAL A 72 29.50 21.27 12.80
CA VAL A 72 29.24 20.20 13.79
C VAL A 72 27.76 20.18 14.22
N TYR A 73 27.13 21.34 14.46
CA TYR A 73 25.70 21.45 14.77
C TYR A 73 24.84 21.10 13.55
N GLY A 74 25.23 21.51 12.34
CA GLY A 74 24.55 21.12 11.10
C GLY A 74 24.69 19.63 10.78
N ALA A 75 25.82 19.01 11.14
CA ALA A 75 26.05 17.56 10.98
C ALA A 75 25.31 16.71 12.02
N GLN A 76 24.77 17.28 13.09
CA GLN A 76 23.97 16.56 14.09
C GLN A 76 22.47 16.94 14.03
N ALA A 77 22.09 17.85 13.13
CA ALA A 77 20.70 18.22 12.90
C ALA A 77 19.99 17.14 12.07
N VAL A 78 18.75 16.84 12.43
CA VAL A 78 17.87 15.99 11.64
C VAL A 78 17.55 16.71 10.33
N ASP A 79 17.89 16.07 9.21
CA ASP A 79 17.60 16.56 7.87
C ASP A 79 16.44 15.80 7.23
N SER A 80 16.41 14.47 7.39
CA SER A 80 15.30 13.64 6.94
C SER A 80 14.89 12.64 8.02
N VAL A 81 13.62 12.29 7.99
CA VAL A 81 13.02 11.21 8.78
C VAL A 81 12.49 10.17 7.81
N ILE A 82 12.83 8.91 8.03
CA ILE A 82 12.41 7.79 7.19
C ILE A 82 11.69 6.78 8.07
N SER A 83 10.45 6.45 7.75
CA SER A 83 9.69 5.41 8.43
C SER A 83 9.60 4.16 7.57
N PHE A 84 9.79 2.99 8.19
CA PHE A 84 9.61 1.68 7.57
C PHE A 84 8.45 0.98 8.26
N GLU A 85 7.46 0.56 7.47
CA GLU A 85 6.21 0.00 7.95
C GLU A 85 5.97 -1.34 7.27
N VAL A 86 6.02 -2.40 8.08
CA VAL A 86 5.69 -3.78 7.72
C VAL A 86 4.80 -4.36 8.82
N ASN A 87 5.17 -4.09 10.08
CA ASN A 87 5.00 -4.88 11.29
C ASN A 87 6.19 -5.85 11.49
N PRO A 88 7.39 -5.31 11.78
CA PRO A 88 7.67 -4.14 12.63
C PRO A 88 7.52 -2.75 12.00
N ASN A 89 7.34 -1.73 12.84
CA ASN A 89 7.30 -0.30 12.47
C ASN A 89 8.44 0.47 13.14
N LEU A 90 9.28 1.16 12.36
CA LEU A 90 10.42 1.92 12.89
C LEU A 90 10.66 3.23 12.13
N GLU A 91 11.38 4.14 12.77
CA GLU A 91 11.78 5.44 12.20
C GLU A 91 13.31 5.60 12.25
N ILE A 92 13.91 6.14 11.20
CA ILE A 92 15.33 6.48 11.11
C ILE A 92 15.47 7.98 10.91
N LYS A 93 16.23 8.64 11.80
CA LYS A 93 16.59 10.05 11.65
C LYS A 93 17.98 10.15 11.09
N ILE A 94 18.18 10.93 10.02
CA ILE A 94 19.48 11.14 9.40
C ILE A 94 19.84 12.62 9.33
N ASN A 95 21.15 12.91 9.25
CA ASN A 95 21.64 14.25 8.94
C ASN A 95 21.77 14.48 7.42
N LYS A 96 22.26 15.67 7.03
CA LYS A 96 22.48 16.05 5.62
C LYS A 96 23.45 15.16 4.86
N ASN A 97 24.36 14.49 5.57
CA ASN A 97 25.35 13.56 5.02
C ASN A 97 24.86 12.11 5.06
N GLU A 98 23.56 11.89 5.32
CA GLU A 98 22.91 10.58 5.41
C GLU A 98 23.54 9.64 6.47
N LYS A 99 24.15 10.23 7.49
CA LYS A 99 24.54 9.50 8.69
C LYS A 99 23.35 9.40 9.62
N VAL A 100 23.12 8.19 10.13
CA VAL A 100 22.05 7.89 11.08
C VAL A 100 22.34 8.60 12.40
N LEU A 101 21.37 9.36 12.88
CA LEU A 101 21.37 10.02 14.17
C LEU A 101 20.70 9.14 15.22
N ASP A 102 19.59 8.49 14.84
CA ASP A 102 18.80 7.63 15.71
C ASP A 102 17.97 6.62 14.89
N VAL A 103 17.64 5.48 15.50
CA VAL A 103 16.69 4.49 15.00
C VAL A 103 15.69 4.22 16.12
N ILE A 104 14.44 4.60 15.89
CA ILE A 104 13.39 4.64 16.89
C ILE A 104 12.40 3.51 16.59
N PRO A 105 12.23 2.53 17.49
CA PRO A 105 11.18 1.53 17.37
C PRO A 105 9.81 2.16 17.67
N LEU A 106 8.84 1.96 16.77
CA LEU A 106 7.46 2.43 16.94
C LEU A 106 6.53 1.34 17.49
N ASN A 107 6.94 0.07 17.43
CA ASN A 107 6.26 -1.05 18.08
C ASN A 107 7.26 -2.04 18.72
N ASP A 108 6.75 -3.09 19.36
CA ASP A 108 7.55 -4.08 20.09
C ASP A 108 8.40 -4.93 19.12
N GLU A 109 7.82 -5.34 18.00
CA GLU A 109 8.50 -6.08 16.94
C GLU A 109 9.71 -5.31 16.39
N ALA A 110 9.62 -3.98 16.30
CA ALA A 110 10.75 -3.15 15.88
C ALA A 110 11.88 -3.17 16.90
N ARG A 111 11.58 -3.30 18.20
CA ARG A 111 12.63 -3.47 19.22
C ARG A 111 13.35 -4.80 19.03
N ASP A 112 12.63 -5.85 18.66
CA ASP A 112 13.23 -7.16 18.39
C ASP A 112 14.12 -7.13 17.15
N VAL A 113 13.66 -6.46 16.08
CA VAL A 113 14.44 -6.30 14.85
C VAL A 113 15.68 -5.44 15.05
N ILE A 114 15.61 -4.37 15.84
CA ILE A 114 16.76 -3.52 16.19
C ILE A 114 17.72 -4.27 17.13
N GLY A 115 17.17 -4.96 18.13
CA GLY A 115 17.91 -5.70 19.15
C GLY A 115 18.99 -4.85 19.81
N ASN A 116 20.23 -5.36 19.80
CA ASN A 116 21.39 -4.69 20.39
C ASN A 116 22.22 -3.89 19.37
N MET A 117 21.72 -3.68 18.15
CA MET A 117 22.45 -2.97 17.10
C MET A 117 22.60 -1.48 17.44
N LYS A 118 23.74 -0.90 17.04
CA LYS A 118 24.03 0.53 17.23
C LYS A 118 24.21 1.19 15.88
N PHE A 119 23.25 2.03 15.51
CA PHE A 119 23.23 2.70 14.21
C PHE A 119 23.75 4.13 14.24
N LYS A 120 23.97 4.73 15.41
CA LYS A 120 24.43 6.12 15.46
C LYS A 120 25.75 6.30 14.69
N ASN A 121 25.75 7.26 13.77
CA ASN A 121 26.83 7.61 12.85
C ASN A 121 27.16 6.54 11.77
N THR A 122 26.32 5.52 11.60
CA THR A 122 26.43 4.62 10.44
C THR A 122 25.84 5.29 9.20
N ASP A 123 26.28 4.86 8.01
CA ASP A 123 25.59 5.22 6.77
C ASP A 123 24.17 4.66 6.75
N LEU A 124 23.23 5.42 6.17
CA LEU A 124 21.84 5.00 6.02
C LEU A 124 21.73 3.65 5.32
N GLU A 125 22.45 3.46 4.22
CA GLU A 125 22.47 2.22 3.43
C GLU A 125 22.82 1.00 4.30
N MET A 126 23.88 1.09 5.10
CA MET A 126 24.26 0.00 6.01
C MET A 126 23.19 -0.28 7.09
N ALA A 127 22.53 0.77 7.59
CA ALA A 127 21.47 0.62 8.57
C ALA A 127 20.23 -0.06 7.95
N VAL A 128 19.83 0.36 6.75
CA VAL A 128 18.70 -0.22 6.01
C VAL A 128 18.97 -1.68 5.68
N ASN A 129 20.16 -1.99 5.12
CA ASN A 129 20.58 -3.37 4.85
C ASN A 129 20.50 -4.27 6.09
N ALA A 130 21.00 -3.79 7.23
CA ALA A 130 20.96 -4.54 8.48
C ALA A 130 19.54 -4.75 9.01
N LEU A 131 18.69 -3.72 8.95
CA LEU A 131 17.31 -3.77 9.45
C LEU A 131 16.44 -4.68 8.58
N ILE A 132 16.48 -4.53 7.25
CA ILE A 132 15.75 -5.39 6.32
C ILE A 132 16.24 -6.84 6.42
N GLY A 133 17.56 -7.05 6.51
CA GLY A 133 18.13 -8.39 6.74
C GLY A 133 17.65 -9.02 8.05
N SER A 134 17.53 -8.23 9.12
CA SER A 134 16.97 -8.68 10.40
C SER A 134 15.48 -9.01 10.29
N MET A 135 14.69 -8.19 9.57
CA MET A 135 13.26 -8.47 9.31
C MET A 135 13.05 -9.77 8.54
N LEU A 136 13.84 -10.01 7.48
CA LEU A 136 13.83 -11.26 6.72
C LEU A 136 14.20 -12.46 7.60
N LYS A 137 15.28 -12.35 8.37
CA LYS A 137 15.75 -13.42 9.25
C LYS A 137 14.73 -13.80 10.32
N ASN A 138 14.05 -12.81 10.89
CA ASN A 138 13.04 -13.03 11.92
C ASN A 138 11.66 -13.38 11.34
N GLY A 139 11.51 -13.45 10.01
CA GLY A 139 10.29 -13.89 9.34
C GLY A 139 9.18 -12.83 9.27
N TYR A 140 9.45 -11.58 9.63
CA TYR A 140 8.50 -10.48 9.48
C TYR A 140 8.25 -10.11 8.01
N ILE A 141 9.26 -10.34 7.16
CA ILE A 141 9.12 -10.27 5.70
C ILE A 141 9.35 -11.67 5.18
N ASN A 142 8.38 -12.20 4.45
CA ASN A 142 8.41 -13.55 3.89
C ASN A 142 7.51 -13.62 2.65
N ASP A 143 7.42 -14.80 2.06
CA ASP A 143 6.60 -15.06 0.86
C ASP A 143 5.10 -14.76 1.02
N MET A 144 4.57 -14.80 2.23
CA MET A 144 3.16 -14.54 2.53
C MET A 144 2.90 -13.06 2.84
N GLN A 145 3.85 -12.39 3.47
CA GLN A 145 3.80 -10.97 3.83
C GLN A 145 5.07 -10.29 3.30
N ASN A 146 4.96 -9.72 2.11
CA ASN A 146 6.11 -9.28 1.32
C ASN A 146 6.09 -7.78 0.99
N SER A 147 5.16 -7.03 1.57
CA SER A 147 4.99 -5.60 1.30
C SER A 147 5.65 -4.73 2.37
N ILE A 148 6.34 -3.68 1.94
CA ILE A 148 7.01 -2.71 2.81
C ILE A 148 6.62 -1.30 2.37
N LEU A 149 6.17 -0.49 3.32
CA LEU A 149 5.98 0.94 3.10
C LEU A 149 7.18 1.71 3.66
N VAL A 150 7.75 2.58 2.82
CA VAL A 150 8.83 3.50 3.14
C VAL A 150 8.32 4.91 2.98
N SER A 151 8.23 5.64 4.08
CA SER A 151 7.74 7.00 4.11
C SER A 151 8.88 7.97 4.40
N VAL A 152 9.12 8.94 3.52
CA VAL A 152 10.22 9.90 3.65
C VAL A 152 9.69 11.30 3.92
N GLU A 153 10.16 11.90 5.01
CA GLU A 153 9.92 13.30 5.37
C GLU A 153 11.21 14.11 5.24
N ASN A 154 11.16 15.19 4.46
CA ASN A 154 12.23 16.19 4.32
C ASN A 154 11.57 17.49 3.84
N LYS A 155 12.09 18.66 4.22
CA LYS A 155 11.56 19.96 3.75
C LYS A 155 11.73 20.17 2.25
N ASN A 156 12.74 19.56 1.64
CA ASN A 156 13.01 19.59 0.21
C ASN A 156 12.33 18.41 -0.48
N GLU A 157 11.37 18.72 -1.34
CA GLU A 157 10.59 17.74 -2.11
C GLU A 157 11.43 16.87 -3.03
N ALA A 158 12.35 17.47 -3.80
CA ALA A 158 13.23 16.72 -4.69
C ALA A 158 14.06 15.70 -3.91
N LYS A 159 14.57 16.11 -2.74
CA LYS A 159 15.32 15.21 -1.85
C LYS A 159 14.45 14.10 -1.26
N ARG A 160 13.20 14.38 -0.87
CA ARG A 160 12.25 13.34 -0.41
C ARG A 160 12.07 12.27 -1.49
N THR A 161 11.78 12.71 -2.71
CA THR A 161 11.52 11.82 -3.85
C THR A 161 12.75 11.00 -4.22
N GLU A 162 13.91 11.64 -4.35
CA GLU A 162 15.17 10.95 -4.70
C GLU A 162 15.56 9.92 -3.63
N LEU A 163 15.50 10.30 -2.35
CA LEU A 163 15.80 9.40 -1.24
C LEU A 163 14.83 8.22 -1.20
N GLY A 164 13.52 8.47 -1.34
CA GLY A 164 12.50 7.41 -1.38
C GLY A 164 12.70 6.43 -2.54
N GLN A 165 13.00 6.94 -3.74
CA GLN A 165 13.27 6.11 -4.91
C GLN A 165 14.52 5.24 -4.73
N ARG A 166 15.59 5.80 -4.17
CA ARG A 166 16.84 5.07 -3.92
C ARG A 166 16.65 3.99 -2.86
N LEU A 167 15.99 4.31 -1.74
CA LEU A 167 15.69 3.33 -0.71
C LEU A 167 14.81 2.19 -1.23
N ARG A 168 13.79 2.50 -2.03
CA ARG A 168 12.97 1.47 -2.69
C ARG A 168 13.81 0.52 -3.52
N ALA A 169 14.71 1.03 -4.36
CA ALA A 169 15.57 0.21 -5.20
C ALA A 169 16.52 -0.68 -4.37
N GLU A 170 17.10 -0.13 -3.31
CA GLU A 170 17.98 -0.88 -2.39
C GLU A 170 17.22 -2.01 -1.68
N ILE A 171 16.04 -1.72 -1.14
CA ILE A 171 15.19 -2.70 -0.48
C ILE A 171 14.74 -3.79 -1.46
N MET A 172 14.32 -3.42 -2.67
CA MET A 172 13.96 -4.40 -3.70
C MET A 172 15.13 -5.34 -4.03
N ALA A 173 16.36 -4.82 -4.09
CA ALA A 173 17.55 -5.64 -4.29
C ALA A 173 17.80 -6.61 -3.11
N LEU A 174 17.60 -6.16 -1.87
CA LEU A 174 17.71 -7.00 -0.68
C LEU A 174 16.66 -8.11 -0.64
N LEU A 175 15.40 -7.79 -0.93
CA LEU A 175 14.31 -8.78 -0.96
C LEU A 175 14.60 -9.85 -2.01
N LYS A 176 15.03 -9.43 -3.21
CA LYS A 176 15.43 -10.34 -4.28
C LYS A 176 16.63 -11.22 -3.88
N ALA A 177 17.63 -10.65 -3.20
CA ALA A 177 18.76 -11.42 -2.68
C ALA A 177 18.32 -12.45 -1.62
N GLY A 178 17.27 -12.14 -0.85
CA GLY A 178 16.58 -13.04 0.07
C GLY A 178 15.61 -14.01 -0.61
N SER A 179 15.52 -14.04 -1.94
CA SER A 179 14.55 -14.84 -2.71
C SER A 179 13.08 -14.52 -2.38
N ILE A 180 12.82 -13.29 -1.94
CA ILE A 180 11.48 -12.76 -1.75
C ILE A 180 11.15 -11.85 -2.93
N ASP A 181 10.14 -12.21 -3.70
CA ASP A 181 9.53 -11.30 -4.68
C ASP A 181 8.66 -10.30 -3.92
N GLY A 182 9.30 -9.24 -3.41
CA GLY A 182 8.66 -8.25 -2.56
C GLY A 182 7.91 -7.16 -3.31
N ALA A 183 7.12 -6.38 -2.55
CA ALA A 183 6.54 -5.14 -3.02
C ALA A 183 6.95 -3.99 -2.10
N VAL A 184 7.44 -2.90 -2.67
CA VAL A 184 7.89 -1.74 -1.90
C VAL A 184 7.15 -0.49 -2.36
N LEU A 185 6.41 0.10 -1.43
CA LEU A 185 5.77 1.39 -1.58
C LEU A 185 6.73 2.46 -1.04
N SER A 186 7.13 3.41 -1.88
CA SER A 186 7.86 4.59 -1.44
C SER A 186 6.96 5.82 -1.50
N GLN A 187 6.81 6.49 -0.37
CA GLN A 187 5.89 7.60 -0.20
C GLN A 187 6.64 8.86 0.28
N SER A 188 6.27 10.01 -0.28
CA SER A 188 6.61 11.30 0.32
C SER A 188 5.51 11.70 1.30
N LEU A 189 5.87 11.88 2.58
CA LEU A 189 4.92 12.34 3.59
C LEU A 189 4.64 13.83 3.45
N SER A 190 3.36 14.19 3.41
CA SER A 190 2.91 15.57 3.52
C SER A 190 2.77 15.98 4.99
N ASP A 191 2.98 17.28 5.27
CA ASP A 191 2.65 17.84 6.57
C ASP A 191 1.16 18.23 6.61
N ASP A 192 0.31 17.21 6.68
CA ASP A 192 -1.14 17.31 6.61
C ASP A 192 -1.78 17.02 7.98
N ASP A 193 -2.73 17.84 8.41
CA ASP A 193 -3.39 17.75 9.73
C ASP A 193 -4.46 16.64 9.78
N ASP A 194 -5.10 16.30 8.66
CA ASP A 194 -6.04 15.18 8.56
C ASP A 194 -5.26 13.86 8.68
N VAL A 195 -4.10 13.75 8.03
CA VAL A 195 -3.19 12.61 8.17
C VAL A 195 -2.77 12.42 9.64
N LYS A 196 -2.41 13.50 10.34
CA LYS A 196 -2.03 13.44 11.78
C LYS A 196 -3.21 13.01 12.65
N THR A 197 -4.40 13.51 12.36
CA THR A 197 -5.63 13.20 13.10
C THR A 197 -5.96 11.72 12.94
N VAL A 198 -6.04 11.24 11.69
CA VAL A 198 -6.30 9.81 11.39
C VAL A 198 -5.26 8.91 12.02
N ALA A 199 -3.96 9.25 11.93
CA ALA A 199 -2.90 8.48 12.54
C ALA A 199 -3.08 8.35 14.07
N THR A 200 -3.37 9.47 14.74
CA THR A 200 -3.53 9.50 16.20
C THR A 200 -4.79 8.78 16.66
N GLU A 201 -5.94 9.03 16.03
CA GLU A 201 -7.22 8.47 16.44
C GLU A 201 -7.33 6.96 16.20
N ASN A 202 -6.56 6.42 15.25
CA ASN A 202 -6.58 5.01 14.88
C ASN A 202 -5.33 4.25 15.34
N GLU A 203 -4.44 4.88 16.10
CA GLU A 203 -3.18 4.29 16.60
C GLU A 203 -2.32 3.68 15.48
N ILE A 204 -2.28 4.35 14.32
CA ILE A 204 -1.48 3.97 13.16
C ILE A 204 -0.40 5.02 12.86
N THR A 205 0.55 4.64 12.02
CA THR A 205 1.58 5.53 11.48
C THR A 205 1.00 6.56 10.52
N ARG A 206 1.71 7.70 10.36
CA ARG A 206 1.34 8.75 9.38
C ARG A 206 1.39 8.23 7.93
N GLY A 207 2.34 7.34 7.61
CA GLY A 207 2.46 6.75 6.28
C GLY A 207 1.23 5.95 5.90
N LYS A 208 0.86 5.00 6.77
CA LYS A 208 -0.38 4.23 6.63
C LYS A 208 -1.63 5.12 6.58
N ALA A 209 -1.75 6.13 7.44
CA ALA A 209 -2.87 7.06 7.43
C ALA A 209 -3.01 7.81 6.10
N GLN A 210 -1.90 8.26 5.51
CA GLN A 210 -1.92 8.95 4.21
C GLN A 210 -2.41 8.03 3.08
N ILE A 211 -2.05 6.74 3.09
CA ILE A 211 -2.59 5.76 2.13
C ILE A 211 -4.10 5.56 2.34
N ILE A 212 -4.52 5.36 3.60
CA ILE A 212 -5.92 5.11 3.94
C ILE A 212 -6.82 6.27 3.50
N LEU A 213 -6.39 7.52 3.74
CA LEU A 213 -7.15 8.69 3.31
C LEU A 213 -7.33 8.74 1.80
N GLN A 214 -6.32 8.35 1.03
CA GLN A 214 -6.43 8.27 -0.44
C GLN A 214 -7.39 7.15 -0.87
N LEU A 215 -7.30 5.97 -0.25
CA LEU A 215 -8.21 4.85 -0.53
C LEU A 215 -9.68 5.22 -0.26
N VAL A 216 -9.95 5.86 0.88
CA VAL A 216 -11.30 6.33 1.25
C VAL A 216 -11.79 7.43 0.29
N SER A 217 -10.90 8.31 -0.19
CA SER A 217 -11.28 9.34 -1.15
C SER A 217 -11.63 8.80 -2.53
N GLU A 218 -11.01 7.69 -2.94
CA GLU A 218 -11.24 7.03 -4.23
C GLU A 218 -12.49 6.16 -4.23
N ASN A 219 -12.82 5.54 -3.09
CA ASN A 219 -14.02 4.71 -2.96
C ASN A 219 -14.73 4.97 -1.61
N PRO A 220 -15.91 5.64 -1.63
CA PRO A 220 -16.69 5.93 -0.44
C PRO A 220 -17.20 4.72 0.34
N LYS A 221 -17.13 3.51 -0.21
CA LYS A 221 -17.45 2.27 0.53
C LYS A 221 -16.43 1.99 1.63
N TYR A 222 -15.18 2.44 1.48
CA TYR A 222 -14.16 2.19 2.49
C TYR A 222 -14.27 3.17 3.65
N THR A 223 -14.07 2.67 4.86
CA THR A 223 -13.92 3.51 6.05
C THR A 223 -12.50 3.50 6.59
N VAL A 224 -12.11 4.61 7.23
CA VAL A 224 -10.81 4.70 7.92
C VAL A 224 -10.66 3.60 8.97
N GLU A 225 -11.71 3.32 9.74
CA GLU A 225 -11.68 2.33 10.83
C GLU A 225 -11.41 0.92 10.31
N GLU A 226 -12.00 0.54 9.19
CA GLU A 226 -11.81 -0.77 8.58
C GLU A 226 -10.43 -0.91 7.96
N LEU A 227 -9.99 0.09 7.19
CA LEU A 227 -8.68 0.04 6.53
C LEU A 227 -7.52 0.16 7.54
N ALA A 228 -7.73 0.82 8.68
CA ALA A 228 -6.73 0.91 9.75
C ALA A 228 -6.37 -0.48 10.33
N LYS A 229 -7.28 -1.46 10.26
CA LYS A 229 -7.07 -2.83 10.73
C LYS A 229 -6.22 -3.67 9.76
N LEU A 230 -6.12 -3.28 8.49
CA LEU A 230 -5.38 -4.01 7.47
C LEU A 230 -3.87 -3.85 7.62
N SER A 231 -3.11 -4.88 7.29
CA SER A 231 -1.65 -4.78 7.14
C SER A 231 -1.25 -3.92 5.93
N ILE A 232 0.00 -3.46 5.87
CA ILE A 232 0.54 -2.81 4.67
C ILE A 232 0.45 -3.73 3.45
N ASN A 233 0.61 -5.04 3.65
CA ASN A 233 0.42 -6.03 2.59
C ASN A 233 -1.01 -6.04 2.05
N GLU A 234 -2.01 -6.09 2.92
CA GLU A 234 -3.42 -6.06 2.51
C GLU A 234 -3.81 -4.73 1.87
N LEU A 235 -3.34 -3.59 2.39
CA LEU A 235 -3.56 -2.30 1.74
C LEU A 235 -2.97 -2.29 0.32
N ASN A 236 -1.78 -2.87 0.13
CA ASN A 236 -1.14 -2.97 -1.19
C ASN A 236 -1.89 -3.92 -2.14
N ILE A 237 -2.45 -5.02 -1.62
CA ILE A 237 -3.37 -5.87 -2.41
C ILE A 237 -4.58 -5.06 -2.86
N LEU A 238 -5.18 -4.26 -1.97
CA LEU A 238 -6.37 -3.45 -2.26
C LEU A 238 -6.10 -2.41 -3.35
N ILE A 239 -4.96 -1.72 -3.25
CA ILE A 239 -4.50 -0.76 -4.25
C ILE A 239 -4.39 -1.44 -5.63
N GLY A 240 -3.78 -2.63 -5.68
CA GLY A 240 -3.61 -3.41 -6.91
C GLY A 240 -4.93 -3.91 -7.49
N ALA A 241 -5.79 -4.52 -6.66
CA ALA A 241 -7.06 -5.11 -7.06
C ALA A 241 -8.03 -4.06 -7.66
N ARG A 242 -7.96 -2.81 -7.17
CA ARG A 242 -8.81 -1.71 -7.64
C ARG A 242 -8.12 -0.75 -8.60
N HIS A 243 -6.89 -1.06 -9.02
CA HIS A 243 -6.08 -0.21 -9.89
C HIS A 243 -5.98 1.26 -9.40
N ILE A 244 -5.91 1.44 -8.07
CA ILE A 244 -5.93 2.77 -7.46
C ILE A 244 -4.59 3.46 -7.70
N LYS A 245 -4.67 4.67 -8.26
CA LYS A 245 -3.49 5.52 -8.44
C LYS A 245 -3.28 6.37 -7.19
N LEU A 246 -2.20 6.09 -6.46
CA LEU A 246 -1.83 6.89 -5.30
C LEU A 246 -1.02 8.13 -5.69
N GLU A 247 -1.33 9.25 -5.04
CA GLU A 247 -0.56 10.48 -5.11
C GLU A 247 0.63 10.42 -4.14
N ASN A 248 1.77 11.00 -4.57
CA ASN A 248 3.03 11.04 -3.82
C ASN A 248 3.57 9.66 -3.39
N THR A 249 3.11 8.59 -4.03
CA THR A 249 3.48 7.22 -3.72
C THR A 249 3.86 6.49 -5.00
N SER A 250 4.94 5.73 -4.96
CA SER A 250 5.38 4.86 -6.04
C SER A 250 5.45 3.43 -5.54
N ILE A 251 4.96 2.48 -6.33
CA ILE A 251 4.91 1.06 -5.98
C ILE A 251 5.77 0.29 -6.98
N GLU A 252 6.61 -0.61 -6.49
CA GLU A 252 7.31 -1.60 -7.31
C GLU A 252 7.15 -2.99 -6.71
N GLY A 253 6.96 -3.99 -7.58
CA GLY A 253 6.66 -5.36 -7.17
C GLY A 253 5.16 -5.60 -6.99
N THR A 254 4.82 -6.77 -6.44
CA THR A 254 3.43 -7.22 -6.29
C THR A 254 3.20 -7.77 -4.89
N ALA A 255 2.16 -7.28 -4.22
CA ALA A 255 1.79 -7.77 -2.90
C ALA A 255 1.41 -9.24 -2.94
N SER A 256 1.84 -10.01 -1.94
CA SER A 256 1.54 -11.42 -1.85
C SER A 256 0.11 -11.64 -1.38
N THR A 257 -0.64 -12.41 -2.15
CA THR A 257 -1.99 -12.87 -1.79
C THR A 257 -1.97 -14.26 -1.16
N LYS A 258 -0.79 -14.84 -0.86
CA LYS A 258 -0.65 -16.22 -0.33
C LYS A 258 -1.27 -16.42 1.07
N VAL A 259 -1.62 -15.34 1.77
CA VAL A 259 -2.40 -15.40 3.02
C VAL A 259 -3.86 -15.79 2.78
N PHE A 260 -4.36 -15.62 1.55
CA PHE A 260 -5.71 -16.01 1.15
C PHE A 260 -5.72 -17.42 0.58
N ILE A 261 -6.92 -18.00 0.48
CA ILE A 261 -7.12 -19.33 -0.10
C ILE A 261 -6.72 -19.40 -1.57
N GLY A 262 -6.67 -18.26 -2.28
CA GLY A 262 -6.39 -18.20 -3.71
C GLY A 262 -7.63 -18.47 -4.58
N LYS A 263 -7.62 -17.92 -5.80
CA LYS A 263 -8.75 -18.01 -6.76
C LYS A 263 -9.14 -19.47 -7.05
N ASP A 264 -8.17 -20.34 -7.35
CA ASP A 264 -8.44 -21.75 -7.68
C ASP A 264 -9.18 -22.50 -6.57
N ASN A 265 -8.85 -22.22 -5.30
CA ASN A 265 -9.56 -22.83 -4.18
C ASN A 265 -10.95 -22.22 -3.98
N ALA A 266 -11.13 -20.92 -4.23
CA ALA A 266 -12.45 -20.28 -4.18
C ALA A 266 -13.37 -20.88 -5.25
N VAL A 267 -12.90 -21.01 -6.50
CA VAL A 267 -13.60 -21.68 -7.60
C VAL A 267 -13.97 -23.10 -7.21
N LYS A 268 -13.00 -23.87 -6.68
CA LYS A 268 -13.28 -25.23 -6.25
C LYS A 268 -14.37 -25.30 -5.18
N ILE A 269 -14.33 -24.41 -4.18
CA ILE A 269 -15.35 -24.35 -3.12
C ILE A 269 -16.73 -24.04 -3.71
N ALA A 270 -16.82 -23.08 -4.62
CA ALA A 270 -18.08 -22.70 -5.29
C ALA A 270 -18.65 -23.87 -6.12
N LEU A 271 -17.83 -24.49 -6.97
CA LEU A 271 -18.21 -25.61 -7.82
C LEU A 271 -18.62 -26.85 -7.02
N ASP A 272 -17.83 -27.22 -6.00
CA ASP A 272 -18.14 -28.34 -5.11
C ASP A 272 -19.47 -28.10 -4.36
N HIS A 273 -19.74 -26.85 -3.96
CA HIS A 273 -21.00 -26.48 -3.30
C HIS A 273 -22.19 -26.50 -4.27
N ALA A 274 -22.02 -26.01 -5.50
CA ALA A 274 -23.04 -26.02 -6.54
C ALA A 274 -23.32 -27.42 -7.11
N GLY A 275 -22.44 -28.40 -6.86
CA GLY A 275 -22.52 -29.72 -7.47
C GLY A 275 -22.21 -29.70 -8.97
N VAL A 276 -21.42 -28.72 -9.41
CA VAL A 276 -21.04 -28.49 -10.82
C VAL A 276 -19.58 -28.90 -10.99
N THR A 277 -19.27 -29.61 -12.06
CA THR A 277 -17.88 -29.93 -12.40
C THR A 277 -17.22 -28.76 -13.13
N ALA A 278 -15.89 -28.64 -13.04
CA ALA A 278 -15.16 -27.58 -13.74
C ALA A 278 -15.35 -27.59 -15.27
N SER A 279 -15.74 -28.73 -15.86
CA SER A 279 -16.06 -28.83 -17.29
C SER A 279 -17.46 -28.35 -17.66
N GLU A 280 -18.37 -28.23 -16.69
CA GLU A 280 -19.74 -27.76 -16.89
C GLU A 280 -19.88 -26.25 -16.63
N ALA A 281 -18.94 -25.67 -15.89
CA ALA A 281 -18.88 -24.23 -15.65
C ALA A 281 -18.37 -23.49 -16.89
N ARG A 282 -19.12 -22.47 -17.31
CA ARG A 282 -18.73 -21.48 -18.30
C ARG A 282 -18.81 -20.08 -17.69
N ASP A 283 -18.25 -19.10 -18.39
CA ASP A 283 -18.28 -17.68 -17.99
C ASP A 283 -17.81 -17.49 -16.53
N LEU A 284 -16.77 -18.23 -16.14
CA LEU A 284 -16.22 -18.22 -14.80
C LEU A 284 -15.42 -16.94 -14.57
N GLU A 285 -15.92 -16.10 -13.69
CA GLU A 285 -15.28 -14.87 -13.23
C GLU A 285 -14.93 -14.99 -11.74
N VAL A 286 -13.76 -14.46 -11.36
CA VAL A 286 -13.30 -14.51 -9.97
C VAL A 286 -12.61 -13.21 -9.62
N GLU A 287 -13.26 -12.43 -8.76
CA GLU A 287 -12.75 -11.17 -8.25
C GLU A 287 -12.34 -11.27 -6.79
N LEU A 288 -11.36 -10.47 -6.38
CA LEU A 288 -10.95 -10.35 -4.98
C LEU A 288 -11.36 -8.97 -4.48
N GLU A 289 -12.33 -8.98 -3.58
CA GLU A 289 -13.03 -7.81 -3.08
C GLU A 289 -12.66 -7.57 -1.61
N TYR A 290 -12.70 -6.31 -1.17
CA TYR A 290 -12.71 -5.96 0.25
C TYR A 290 -13.99 -5.18 0.54
N ASP A 291 -14.91 -5.82 1.27
CA ASP A 291 -16.22 -5.25 1.59
C ASP A 291 -16.61 -5.57 3.03
N ASP A 292 -17.36 -4.69 3.69
CA ASP A 292 -17.80 -4.84 5.09
C ASP A 292 -16.68 -5.36 6.05
N GLY A 293 -15.49 -4.79 5.91
CA GLY A 293 -14.31 -5.09 6.72
C GLY A 293 -13.71 -6.49 6.51
N ARG A 294 -13.95 -7.16 5.38
CA ARG A 294 -13.40 -8.49 5.09
C ARG A 294 -13.03 -8.69 3.62
N TRP A 295 -12.02 -9.53 3.39
CA TRP A 295 -11.67 -10.00 2.05
C TRP A 295 -12.59 -11.13 1.60
N ILE A 296 -13.13 -11.00 0.39
CA ILE A 296 -14.09 -11.92 -0.23
C ILE A 296 -13.59 -12.26 -1.64
N TYR A 297 -13.68 -13.54 -2.02
CA TYR A 297 -13.67 -13.92 -3.42
C TYR A 297 -15.12 -13.99 -3.90
N GLU A 298 -15.46 -13.14 -4.85
CA GLU A 298 -16.70 -13.20 -5.62
C GLU A 298 -16.45 -14.18 -6.78
N VAL A 299 -17.19 -15.26 -6.82
CA VAL A 299 -17.06 -16.31 -7.84
C VAL A 299 -18.37 -16.42 -8.58
N GLU A 300 -18.37 -15.96 -9.82
CA GLU A 300 -19.51 -16.03 -10.72
C GLU A 300 -19.25 -17.08 -11.80
N PHE A 301 -20.23 -17.92 -12.11
CA PHE A 301 -20.16 -18.83 -13.24
C PHE A 301 -21.55 -19.26 -13.69
N LYS A 302 -21.65 -19.75 -14.92
CA LYS A 302 -22.90 -20.27 -15.48
C LYS A 302 -22.80 -21.79 -15.69
N ALA A 303 -23.85 -22.52 -15.34
CA ALA A 303 -23.96 -23.97 -15.56
C ALA A 303 -25.42 -24.44 -15.44
N ASN A 304 -25.81 -25.46 -16.21
CA ASN A 304 -27.16 -26.05 -16.14
C ASN A 304 -28.30 -25.01 -16.28
N ASN A 305 -28.14 -24.04 -17.20
CA ASN A 305 -29.05 -22.91 -17.43
C ASN A 305 -29.28 -22.03 -16.19
N LYS A 306 -28.26 -21.92 -15.35
CA LYS A 306 -28.26 -21.03 -14.19
C LYS A 306 -26.99 -20.23 -14.13
N GLU A 307 -27.11 -19.02 -13.64
CA GLU A 307 -26.01 -18.21 -13.16
C GLU A 307 -25.85 -18.47 -11.65
N TYR A 308 -24.62 -18.62 -11.20
CA TYR A 308 -24.28 -18.81 -9.80
C TYR A 308 -23.37 -17.67 -9.35
N ASP A 309 -23.68 -17.13 -8.18
CA ASP A 309 -22.90 -16.09 -7.52
C ASP A 309 -22.54 -16.57 -6.10
N TYR A 310 -21.26 -16.47 -5.75
CA TYR A 310 -20.70 -16.92 -4.49
C TYR A 310 -19.77 -15.87 -3.88
N ASP A 311 -20.13 -15.43 -2.68
CA ASP A 311 -19.23 -14.70 -1.80
C ASP A 311 -18.48 -15.68 -0.88
N ILE A 312 -17.17 -15.80 -1.06
CA ILE A 312 -16.34 -16.73 -0.28
C ILE A 312 -15.29 -15.96 0.52
N LYS A 313 -15.32 -16.09 1.86
CA LYS A 313 -14.36 -15.43 2.75
C LYS A 313 -12.91 -15.83 2.41
N ALA A 314 -12.13 -14.91 1.86
CA ALA A 314 -10.82 -15.17 1.24
C ALA A 314 -9.78 -15.77 2.20
N LEU A 315 -9.89 -15.51 3.51
CA LEU A 315 -8.97 -16.08 4.51
C LEU A 315 -9.27 -17.53 4.88
N THR A 316 -10.51 -18.00 4.69
CA THR A 316 -10.98 -19.25 5.31
C THR A 316 -11.69 -20.20 4.35
N GLY A 317 -12.15 -19.71 3.20
CA GLY A 317 -13.01 -20.48 2.29
C GLY A 317 -14.44 -20.66 2.78
N LYS A 318 -14.84 -19.98 3.86
CA LYS A 318 -16.23 -19.99 4.32
C LYS A 318 -17.10 -19.26 3.30
N ILE A 319 -18.10 -19.95 2.77
CA ILE A 319 -19.18 -19.36 1.96
C ILE A 319 -20.01 -18.41 2.83
N LEU A 320 -20.16 -17.16 2.37
CA LEU A 320 -20.90 -16.08 3.01
C LEU A 320 -22.25 -15.87 2.33
N SER A 321 -22.28 -15.86 0.99
CA SER A 321 -23.49 -15.92 0.16
C SER A 321 -23.34 -17.00 -0.91
N ALA A 322 -24.48 -17.52 -1.36
CA ALA A 322 -24.58 -18.48 -2.46
C ALA A 322 -25.95 -18.30 -3.08
N ASP A 323 -25.99 -17.63 -4.21
CA ASP A 323 -27.20 -17.30 -4.95
C ASP A 323 -27.14 -17.97 -6.32
N GLN A 324 -28.32 -18.25 -6.88
CA GLN A 324 -28.44 -18.78 -8.24
C GLN A 324 -29.71 -18.22 -8.86
N ASP A 325 -29.61 -17.80 -10.11
CA ASP A 325 -30.73 -17.33 -10.91
C ASP A 325 -30.79 -18.11 -12.23
N ASP A 326 -31.96 -18.15 -12.85
CA ASP A 326 -32.10 -18.75 -14.17
C ASP A 326 -31.29 -17.88 -15.17
N ASP A 327 -30.49 -18.53 -16.01
CA ASP A 327 -29.70 -17.82 -17.02
C ASP A 327 -30.59 -17.40 -18.19
N ASP A 328 -31.01 -16.14 -18.17
CA ASP A 328 -31.90 -15.57 -19.20
C ASP A 328 -31.21 -15.46 -20.59
N ASP A 329 -29.88 -15.62 -20.66
CA ASP A 329 -29.12 -15.67 -21.92
C ASP A 329 -28.97 -17.10 -22.49
N ASP A 330 -29.32 -18.13 -21.71
CA ASP A 330 -29.23 -19.53 -22.11
C ASP A 330 -30.63 -20.11 -22.28
N ASP A 331 -31.15 -20.07 -23.51
CA ASP A 331 -32.42 -20.72 -23.85
C ASP A 331 -32.34 -22.20 -23.41
N PRO A 332 -33.14 -22.64 -22.40
CA PRO A 332 -32.87 -23.83 -21.59
C PRO A 332 -32.96 -25.19 -22.31
N THR A 333 -32.99 -25.21 -23.63
CA THR A 333 -33.69 -26.24 -24.39
C THR A 333 -32.95 -26.71 -25.65
N LEU A 334 -31.82 -26.08 -26.01
CA LEU A 334 -31.00 -26.43 -27.18
C LEU A 334 -30.49 -27.88 -27.18
N SER A 335 -30.33 -28.53 -26.02
CA SER A 335 -29.89 -29.93 -25.92
C SER A 335 -31.00 -30.96 -26.20
N THR A 336 -32.27 -30.55 -26.19
CA THR A 336 -33.43 -31.41 -26.47
C THR A 336 -34.07 -31.11 -27.82
N TYR A 337 -33.64 -30.03 -28.47
CA TYR A 337 -34.18 -29.58 -29.75
C TYR A 337 -33.60 -30.33 -30.93
N ILE A 338 -34.37 -30.34 -32.00
CA ILE A 338 -33.97 -30.99 -33.23
C ILE A 338 -32.72 -30.34 -33.84
N GLY A 339 -32.42 -29.08 -33.50
CA GLY A 339 -31.30 -28.31 -34.03
C GLY A 339 -31.57 -27.72 -35.42
N LYS A 340 -30.89 -26.60 -35.74
CA LYS A 340 -31.06 -25.84 -37.00
C LYS A 340 -30.92 -26.72 -38.24
N ASP A 341 -29.93 -27.62 -38.29
CA ASP A 341 -29.71 -28.50 -39.44
C ASP A 341 -30.89 -29.44 -39.73
N ASN A 342 -31.58 -29.92 -38.69
CA ASN A 342 -32.73 -30.80 -38.88
C ASN A 342 -34.00 -30.00 -39.19
N ALA A 343 -34.13 -28.77 -38.69
CA ALA A 343 -35.20 -27.85 -39.08
C ALA A 343 -35.09 -27.51 -40.58
N VAL A 344 -33.89 -27.16 -41.05
CA VAL A 344 -33.65 -26.93 -42.49
C VAL A 344 -33.98 -28.16 -43.32
N LYS A 345 -33.56 -29.36 -42.89
CA LYS A 345 -33.93 -30.60 -43.61
C LYS A 345 -35.45 -30.82 -43.65
N ALA A 346 -36.17 -30.54 -42.57
CA ALA A 346 -37.62 -30.67 -42.52
C ALA A 346 -38.30 -29.68 -43.50
N ALA A 347 -37.88 -28.41 -43.50
CA ALA A 347 -38.35 -27.39 -44.42
C ALA A 347 -38.11 -27.78 -45.89
N LEU A 348 -36.89 -28.23 -46.23
CA LEU A 348 -36.52 -28.63 -47.59
C LEU A 348 -37.28 -29.88 -48.07
N ASN A 349 -37.45 -30.86 -47.19
CA ASN A 349 -38.21 -32.07 -47.49
C ASN A 349 -39.69 -31.73 -47.75
N HIS A 350 -40.27 -30.83 -46.94
CA HIS A 350 -41.65 -30.39 -47.14
C HIS A 350 -41.82 -29.58 -48.43
N ALA A 351 -40.88 -28.66 -48.71
CA ALA A 351 -40.87 -27.86 -49.93
C ALA A 351 -40.58 -28.66 -51.21
N GLY A 352 -40.02 -29.88 -51.07
CA GLY A 352 -39.55 -30.67 -52.21
C GLY A 352 -38.35 -30.04 -52.92
N VAL A 353 -37.53 -29.28 -52.18
CA VAL A 353 -36.40 -28.50 -52.71
C VAL A 353 -35.08 -29.15 -52.30
N SER A 354 -34.15 -29.28 -53.25
CA SER A 354 -32.78 -29.73 -52.94
C SER A 354 -32.01 -28.65 -52.20
N ALA A 355 -31.23 -29.01 -51.18
CA ALA A 355 -30.32 -28.10 -50.48
C ALA A 355 -29.33 -27.39 -51.43
N SER A 356 -29.00 -27.99 -52.58
CA SER A 356 -28.14 -27.37 -53.60
C SER A 356 -28.82 -26.27 -54.42
N ALA A 357 -30.14 -26.11 -54.29
CA ALA A 357 -30.97 -25.21 -55.09
C ALA A 357 -31.45 -23.97 -54.32
N ILE A 358 -31.18 -23.89 -53.01
CA ILE A 358 -31.59 -22.76 -52.17
C ILE A 358 -30.56 -21.63 -52.19
N ARG A 359 -31.04 -20.42 -51.90
CA ARG A 359 -30.25 -19.22 -51.62
C ARG A 359 -30.89 -18.46 -50.47
N ASP A 360 -30.15 -17.54 -49.87
CA ASP A 360 -30.61 -16.66 -48.80
C ASP A 360 -31.28 -17.46 -47.66
N LEU A 361 -30.58 -18.49 -47.17
CA LEU A 361 -31.05 -19.30 -46.05
C LEU A 361 -30.83 -18.55 -44.73
N GLU A 362 -31.90 -18.34 -43.99
CA GLU A 362 -31.92 -17.75 -42.65
C GLU A 362 -32.62 -18.73 -41.71
N VAL A 363 -32.05 -18.89 -40.51
CA VAL A 363 -32.58 -19.83 -39.50
C VAL A 363 -32.47 -19.21 -38.12
N GLU A 364 -33.61 -18.81 -37.58
CA GLU A 364 -33.74 -18.21 -36.25
C GLU A 364 -34.47 -19.17 -35.31
N LEU A 365 -34.18 -19.08 -34.02
CA LEU A 365 -34.91 -19.79 -32.97
C LEU A 365 -35.74 -18.73 -32.26
N ASP A 366 -37.06 -18.85 -32.34
CA ASP A 366 -37.99 -17.87 -31.77
C ASP A 366 -39.07 -18.57 -30.94
N LYS A 367 -39.86 -17.78 -30.23
CA LYS A 367 -40.87 -18.23 -29.28
C LYS A 367 -42.25 -17.70 -29.68
N ASP A 368 -43.03 -18.57 -30.32
CA ASP A 368 -44.41 -18.29 -30.72
C ASP A 368 -45.42 -18.97 -29.76
N ASP A 369 -46.35 -18.19 -29.21
CA ASP A 369 -47.38 -18.65 -28.25
C ASP A 369 -46.83 -19.53 -27.10
N GLY A 370 -45.62 -19.22 -26.63
CA GLY A 370 -44.94 -19.94 -25.54
C GLY A 370 -44.31 -21.28 -25.95
N ARG A 371 -44.27 -21.59 -27.24
CA ARG A 371 -43.56 -22.74 -27.83
C ARG A 371 -42.35 -22.26 -28.61
N TRP A 372 -41.26 -22.98 -28.50
CA TRP A 372 -40.05 -22.68 -29.27
C TRP A 372 -40.15 -23.27 -30.66
N ILE A 373 -39.83 -22.46 -31.66
CA ILE A 373 -39.89 -22.79 -33.09
C ILE A 373 -38.59 -22.36 -33.78
N TYR A 374 -38.16 -23.12 -34.78
CA TYR A 374 -37.19 -22.65 -35.75
C TYR A 374 -37.94 -22.00 -36.92
N GLU A 375 -37.70 -20.71 -37.14
CA GLU A 375 -38.12 -20.00 -38.34
C GLU A 375 -37.06 -20.24 -39.42
N VAL A 376 -37.44 -20.90 -40.52
CA VAL A 376 -36.54 -21.27 -41.62
C VAL A 376 -36.98 -20.58 -42.91
N GLU A 377 -36.27 -19.53 -43.27
CA GLU A 377 -36.50 -18.81 -44.52
C GLU A 377 -35.48 -19.18 -45.59
N PHE A 378 -35.92 -19.38 -46.83
CA PHE A 378 -35.01 -19.55 -47.98
C PHE A 378 -35.67 -19.25 -49.32
N LYS A 379 -34.86 -19.02 -50.35
CA LYS A 379 -35.32 -18.80 -51.74
C LYS A 379 -34.97 -19.96 -52.64
N ALA A 380 -35.94 -20.47 -53.41
CA ALA A 380 -35.71 -21.50 -54.41
C ALA A 380 -36.71 -21.42 -55.56
N ASN A 381 -36.27 -21.73 -56.79
CA ASN A 381 -37.13 -21.78 -57.98
C ASN A 381 -37.94 -20.49 -58.25
N GLY A 382 -37.47 -19.32 -57.78
CA GLY A 382 -38.17 -18.05 -57.92
C GLY A 382 -39.25 -17.77 -56.87
N PHE A 383 -39.31 -18.57 -55.82
CA PHE A 383 -40.20 -18.39 -54.66
C PHE A 383 -39.39 -18.17 -53.38
N GLU A 384 -39.98 -17.46 -52.44
CA GLU A 384 -39.53 -17.34 -51.05
C GLU A 384 -40.36 -18.31 -50.21
N TYR A 385 -39.69 -19.04 -49.32
CA TYR A 385 -40.25 -20.03 -48.43
C TYR A 385 -39.96 -19.58 -47.01
N ASP A 386 -40.94 -19.78 -46.15
CA ASP A 386 -40.93 -19.43 -44.73
C ASP A 386 -41.65 -20.57 -43.99
N TYR A 387 -41.05 -21.03 -42.89
CA TYR A 387 -41.44 -22.22 -42.15
C TYR A 387 -41.21 -22.04 -40.66
N ASP A 388 -42.29 -22.12 -39.88
CA ASP A 388 -42.24 -22.32 -38.45
C ASP A 388 -42.19 -23.81 -38.11
N ILE A 389 -41.09 -24.25 -37.49
CA ILE A 389 -40.86 -25.66 -37.18
C ILE A 389 -40.73 -25.84 -35.68
N ASP A 390 -41.62 -26.63 -35.08
CA ASP A 390 -41.57 -26.91 -33.63
C ASP A 390 -40.19 -27.45 -33.21
N ALA A 391 -39.51 -26.74 -32.31
CA ALA A 391 -38.10 -26.99 -32.00
C ALA A 391 -37.87 -28.35 -31.32
N LEU A 392 -38.90 -28.93 -30.70
CA LEU A 392 -38.85 -30.25 -30.06
C LEU A 392 -39.18 -31.39 -31.02
N THR A 393 -40.18 -31.21 -31.88
CA THR A 393 -40.75 -32.30 -32.67
C THR A 393 -40.36 -32.28 -34.14
N GLY A 394 -39.92 -31.13 -34.65
CA GLY A 394 -39.55 -30.94 -36.06
C GLY A 394 -40.72 -31.00 -37.03
N LYS A 395 -41.92 -30.68 -36.56
CA LYS A 395 -43.17 -30.75 -37.33
C LYS A 395 -43.70 -29.38 -37.70
#